data_AF-A0A1M5NGS4-F1
#
_entry.id   AF-A0A1M5NGS4-F1
#
_cell.length_a   1.000
_cell.length_b   1.000
_cell.length_c   1.000
_cell.angle_alpha   90.00
_cell.angle_beta   90.00
_cell.angle_gamma   90.00
#
_symmetry.space_group_name_H-M   'P 1'
#
loop_
_entity.id
_entity.type
_entity.pdbx_description
1 polymer ?
#
loop_
_entity_poly.entity_id
_entity_poly.type
_entity_poly.pdbx_seq_one_letter_code
_entity_poly.pdbx_strand_id
1 'polypeptide(L)'
;MSRPTVSFTTKLGTTRAGERTRIWIEGKRLVDHGFTVGTRFTRMWHKGVLTIIVCSETMFAKHGVSERGTVSGKGEKPIIDITGAKVAATFTGTHVEVSYSKGTIVIADKA
;
A
#
# COMPACT_ATOMS: atom_id res chain seq x y z
N MET A 1 9.10 21.18 -9.65
CA MET A 1 9.98 20.05 -10.00
C MET A 1 9.29 18.77 -9.54
N SER A 2 8.83 17.91 -10.45
CA SER A 2 8.29 16.60 -10.10
C SER A 2 9.42 15.73 -9.56
N ARG A 3 9.26 15.17 -8.35
CA ARG A 3 10.20 14.18 -7.84
C ARG A 3 10.12 12.94 -8.74
N PRO A 4 11.24 12.25 -9.02
CA PRO A 4 11.19 10.99 -9.75
C PRO A 4 10.33 10.00 -8.97
N THR A 5 9.18 9.65 -9.53
CA THR A 5 8.30 8.61 -9.03
C THR A 5 8.80 7.30 -9.58
N VAL A 6 9.28 6.39 -8.72
CA VAL A 6 9.50 5.00 -9.13
C VAL A 6 8.15 4.32 -9.14
N SER A 7 7.71 3.82 -10.30
CA SER A 7 6.50 3.01 -10.39
C SER A 7 6.78 1.59 -10.85
N PHE A 8 5.90 0.67 -10.47
CA PHE A 8 5.88 -0.68 -11.03
C PHE A 8 4.46 -1.23 -11.05
N THR A 9 4.19 -2.13 -11.99
CA THR A 9 2.90 -2.83 -12.07
C THR A 9 2.95 -4.11 -11.25
N THR A 10 1.90 -4.39 -10.48
CA THR A 10 1.71 -5.66 -9.78
C THR A 10 0.31 -6.23 -10.03
N LYS A 11 0.20 -7.55 -10.01
CA LYS A 11 -1.08 -8.26 -10.14
C LYS A 11 -1.84 -8.19 -8.81
N LEU A 12 -3.14 -7.95 -8.87
CA LEU A 12 -4.00 -8.13 -7.71
C LEU A 12 -4.08 -9.62 -7.37
N GLY A 13 -3.73 -9.94 -6.13
CA GLY A 13 -3.70 -11.31 -5.62
C GLY A 13 -5.06 -11.80 -5.13
N THR A 14 -5.07 -13.06 -4.72
CA THR A 14 -6.25 -13.77 -4.19
C THR A 14 -6.04 -14.09 -2.71
N THR A 15 -7.12 -14.02 -1.94
CA THR A 15 -7.20 -14.53 -0.56
C THR A 15 -8.37 -15.52 -0.45
N ARG A 16 -8.64 -16.06 0.74
CA ARG A 16 -9.83 -16.88 0.97
C ARG A 16 -11.15 -16.15 0.69
N ALA A 17 -11.15 -14.82 0.66
CA ALA A 17 -12.31 -14.00 0.36
C ALA A 17 -12.59 -13.86 -1.16
N GLY A 18 -11.73 -14.38 -2.04
CA GLY A 18 -11.92 -14.37 -3.49
C GLY A 18 -10.80 -13.67 -4.26
N GLU A 19 -10.99 -13.56 -5.58
CA GLU A 19 -10.02 -12.93 -6.50
C GLU A 19 -9.92 -11.41 -6.28
N ARG A 20 -8.76 -10.84 -6.65
CA ARG A 20 -8.49 -9.40 -6.57
C ARG A 20 -8.67 -8.80 -5.17
N THR A 21 -8.47 -9.60 -4.13
CA THR A 21 -8.63 -9.19 -2.73
C THR A 21 -7.32 -8.91 -2.03
N ARG A 22 -6.19 -8.86 -2.75
CA ARG A 22 -4.85 -8.65 -2.17
C ARG A 22 -3.97 -7.72 -2.99
N ILE A 23 -3.26 -6.82 -2.33
CA ILE A 23 -2.10 -6.11 -2.86
C ILE A 23 -0.91 -6.44 -1.97
N TRP A 24 0.15 -6.95 -2.58
CA TRP A 24 1.40 -7.32 -1.91
C TRP A 24 2.55 -6.46 -2.45
N ILE A 25 3.20 -5.74 -1.54
CA ILE A 25 4.34 -4.85 -1.84
C ILE A 25 5.44 -5.10 -0.83
N GLU A 26 6.69 -5.24 -1.29
CA GLU A 26 7.79 -5.68 -0.45
C GLU A 26 9.16 -5.15 -0.86
N GLY A 27 10.14 -5.35 0.02
CA GLY A 27 11.56 -5.28 -0.28
C GLY A 27 12.13 -3.86 -0.38
N LYS A 28 13.23 -3.72 -1.12
CA LYS A 28 14.07 -2.52 -1.14
C LYS A 28 13.31 -1.24 -1.55
N ARG A 29 12.30 -1.33 -2.43
CA ARG A 29 11.49 -0.17 -2.82
C ARG A 29 10.77 0.48 -1.64
N LEU A 30 10.33 -0.30 -0.66
CA LEU A 30 9.73 0.23 0.56
C LEU A 30 10.78 0.94 1.43
N VAL A 31 11.94 0.31 1.65
CA VAL A 31 13.04 0.88 2.45
C VAL A 31 13.49 2.22 1.87
N ASP A 32 13.75 2.26 0.56
CA ASP A 32 14.23 3.44 -0.16
C ASP A 32 13.25 4.63 -0.07
N HIS A 33 11.97 4.38 0.24
CA HIS A 33 10.93 5.39 0.35
C HIS A 33 10.40 5.57 1.79
N GLY A 34 11.12 5.08 2.80
CA GLY A 34 10.83 5.34 4.22
C GLY A 34 9.84 4.38 4.88
N PHE A 35 9.53 3.25 4.24
CA PHE A 35 8.68 2.19 4.77
C PHE A 35 9.55 1.03 5.30
N THR A 36 10.15 1.23 6.48
CA THR A 36 10.91 0.21 7.19
C THR A 36 10.01 -0.64 8.11
N VAL A 37 10.46 -1.83 8.52
CA VAL A 37 9.69 -2.68 9.46
C VAL A 37 9.32 -1.89 10.73
N GLY A 38 8.05 -1.99 11.15
CA GLY A 38 7.51 -1.26 12.30
C GLY A 38 6.99 0.14 11.97
N THR A 39 7.27 0.68 10.78
CA THR A 39 6.73 1.99 10.37
C THR A 39 5.20 1.96 10.34
N ARG A 40 4.58 2.94 11.00
CA ARG A 40 3.13 3.14 10.99
C ARG A 40 2.69 3.90 9.74
N PHE A 41 1.54 3.53 9.20
CA PHE A 41 0.94 4.23 8.06
C PHE A 41 -0.58 4.26 8.14
N THR A 42 -1.17 5.21 7.42
CA THR A 42 -2.61 5.31 7.15
C THR A 42 -2.92 4.93 5.71
N ARG A 43 -4.19 4.62 5.45
CA ARG A 43 -4.75 4.15 4.18
C ARG A 43 -5.93 5.03 3.82
N MET A 44 -5.83 5.76 2.72
CA MET A 44 -6.88 6.61 2.20
C MET A 44 -7.37 6.03 0.87
N TRP A 45 -8.67 5.75 0.80
CA TRP A 45 -9.29 5.14 -0.38
C TRP A 45 -10.16 6.19 -1.07
N HIS A 46 -9.92 6.45 -2.35
CA HIS A 46 -10.71 7.41 -3.12
C HIS A 46 -10.74 7.04 -4.59
N LYS A 47 -11.94 6.87 -5.17
CA LYS A 47 -12.19 6.73 -6.62
C LYS A 47 -11.15 5.88 -7.38
N GLY A 48 -11.01 4.60 -7.01
CA GLY A 48 -10.08 3.69 -7.69
C GLY A 48 -8.61 3.87 -7.32
N VAL A 49 -8.32 4.67 -6.28
CA VAL A 49 -6.97 4.92 -5.78
C VAL A 49 -6.89 4.59 -4.29
N LEU A 50 -5.82 3.90 -3.91
CA LEU A 50 -5.37 3.74 -2.53
C LEU A 50 -4.10 4.56 -2.33
N THR A 51 -4.13 5.50 -1.39
CA THR A 51 -2.95 6.22 -0.92
C THR A 51 -2.53 5.70 0.45
N ILE A 52 -1.26 5.35 0.60
CA ILE A 52 -0.65 4.92 1.85
C ILE A 52 0.35 5.99 2.28
N ILE A 53 0.24 6.50 3.51
CA ILE A 53 1.06 7.59 4.01
C ILE A 53 1.68 7.19 5.34
N VAL A 54 3.01 7.31 5.47
CA VAL A 54 3.70 7.15 6.76
C VAL A 54 3.14 8.17 7.74
N CYS A 55 2.80 7.73 8.95
CA CYS A 55 2.16 8.58 9.95
C CYS A 55 2.82 8.47 11.32
N SER A 56 2.61 9.47 12.17
CA SER A 56 2.98 9.40 13.59
C SER A 56 2.05 8.46 14.36
N GLU A 57 2.46 8.04 15.56
CA GLU A 57 1.62 7.20 16.44
C GLU A 57 0.32 7.92 16.82
N THR A 58 0.34 9.23 17.06
CA THR A 58 -0.87 10.02 17.35
C THR A 58 -1.86 10.01 16.18
N MET A 59 -1.38 10.11 14.93
CA MET A 59 -2.25 9.98 13.76
C MET A 59 -2.74 8.53 13.60
N PHE A 60 -1.84 7.56 13.80
CA PHE A 60 -2.18 6.14 13.74
C PHE A 60 -3.30 5.78 14.72
N ALA A 61 -3.28 6.32 15.94
CA ALA A 61 -4.30 6.11 16.96
C ALA A 61 -5.69 6.69 16.61
N LYS A 62 -5.76 7.70 15.75
CA LYS A 62 -7.01 8.36 15.34
C LYS A 62 -7.78 7.60 14.25
N HIS A 63 -7.12 6.70 13.53
CA HIS A 63 -7.72 5.95 12.42
C HIS A 63 -8.27 4.60 12.88
N GLY A 64 -9.35 4.16 12.22
CA GLY A 64 -9.89 2.82 12.41
C GLY A 64 -8.91 1.75 11.94
N VAL A 65 -9.06 0.51 12.44
CA VAL A 65 -8.18 -0.64 12.09
C VAL A 65 -8.12 -0.88 10.58
N SER A 66 -9.21 -0.64 9.85
CA SER A 66 -9.29 -0.78 8.39
C SER A 66 -8.56 0.33 7.61
N GLU A 67 -8.21 1.43 8.28
CA GLU A 67 -7.62 2.64 7.68
C GLU A 67 -6.16 2.84 8.07
N ARG A 68 -5.58 1.92 8.85
CA ARG A 68 -4.20 2.03 9.32
C ARG A 68 -3.47 0.71 9.26
N GLY A 69 -2.16 0.73 9.15
CA GLY A 69 -1.35 -0.48 9.14
C GLY A 69 0.08 -0.24 9.61
N THR A 70 0.81 -1.33 9.72
CA THR A 70 2.22 -1.30 10.12
C THR A 70 3.00 -2.16 9.16
N VAL A 71 4.12 -1.62 8.70
CA VAL A 71 5.02 -2.34 7.80
C VAL A 71 5.50 -3.58 8.54
N SER A 72 5.14 -4.74 8.00
CA SER A 72 5.50 -6.05 8.50
C SER A 72 6.83 -6.50 7.86
N GLY A 73 7.28 -7.72 8.16
CA GLY A 73 8.50 -8.29 7.60
C GLY A 73 9.61 -8.48 8.62
N LYS A 74 10.82 -8.80 8.14
CA LYS A 74 12.00 -9.06 8.98
C LYS A 74 13.24 -8.44 8.35
N GLY A 75 14.06 -7.79 9.16
CA GLY A 75 15.30 -7.13 8.71
C GLY A 75 15.02 -6.17 7.54
N GLU A 76 15.81 -6.29 6.47
CA GLU A 76 15.70 -5.47 5.26
C GLU A 76 14.63 -5.95 4.26
N LYS A 77 13.72 -6.83 4.70
CA LYS A 77 12.60 -7.34 3.89
C LYS A 77 11.27 -6.83 4.44
N PRO A 78 10.99 -5.51 4.36
CA PRO A 78 9.70 -4.97 4.75
C PRO A 78 8.60 -5.45 3.79
N ILE A 79 7.39 -5.56 4.32
CA ILE A 79 6.19 -6.03 3.61
C ILE A 79 5.02 -5.14 4.01
N ILE A 80 4.22 -4.75 3.02
CA ILE A 80 2.87 -4.23 3.21
C ILE A 80 1.91 -5.20 2.50
N ASP A 81 1.00 -5.80 3.27
CA ASP A 81 -0.02 -6.73 2.77
C ASP A 81 -1.39 -6.10 2.98
N ILE A 82 -2.02 -5.64 1.90
CA ILE A 82 -3.36 -5.04 1.94
C ILE A 82 -4.34 -6.08 1.43
N THR A 83 -5.25 -6.52 2.31
CA THR A 83 -6.22 -7.55 2.01
C THR A 83 -7.66 -7.10 2.22
N GLY A 84 -8.59 -7.84 1.63
CA GLY A 84 -10.02 -7.77 1.91
C GLY A 84 -10.89 -7.28 0.75
N ALA A 85 -12.21 -7.36 0.93
CA ALA A 85 -13.20 -7.01 -0.09
C ALA A 85 -13.07 -5.56 -0.60
N LYS A 86 -12.51 -4.65 0.22
CA LYS A 86 -12.27 -3.26 -0.18
C LYS A 86 -11.26 -3.13 -1.32
N VAL A 87 -10.29 -4.05 -1.44
CA VAL A 87 -9.36 -4.08 -2.59
C VAL A 87 -10.15 -4.36 -3.86
N ALA A 88 -10.93 -5.45 -3.87
CA ALA A 88 -11.73 -5.85 -5.03
C ALA A 88 -12.82 -4.82 -5.39
N ALA A 89 -13.36 -4.13 -4.39
CA ALA A 89 -14.35 -3.05 -4.60
C ALA A 89 -13.71 -1.75 -5.12
N THR A 90 -12.42 -1.52 -4.85
CA THR A 90 -11.73 -0.29 -5.27
C THR A 90 -11.17 -0.44 -6.67
N PHE A 91 -10.53 -1.58 -6.97
CA PHE A 91 -9.80 -1.79 -8.22
C PHE A 91 -10.57 -2.70 -9.15
N THR A 92 -10.75 -2.25 -10.38
CA THR A 92 -11.56 -2.96 -11.39
C THR A 92 -10.71 -3.85 -12.27
N GLY A 93 -9.42 -3.54 -12.44
CA GLY A 93 -8.50 -4.32 -13.27
C GLY A 93 -8.01 -5.61 -12.60
N THR A 94 -7.11 -6.31 -13.29
CA THR A 94 -6.34 -7.44 -12.74
C THR A 94 -4.98 -7.02 -12.18
N HIS A 95 -4.55 -5.81 -12.51
CA HIS A 95 -3.26 -5.23 -12.14
C HIS A 95 -3.46 -3.80 -11.67
N VAL A 96 -2.54 -3.36 -10.82
CA VAL A 96 -2.46 -1.98 -10.35
C VAL A 96 -1.07 -1.44 -10.60
N GLU A 97 -0.97 -0.13 -10.83
CA GLU A 97 0.28 0.59 -10.79
C GLU A 97 0.56 1.07 -9.36
N VAL A 98 1.76 0.79 -8.87
CA VAL A 98 2.24 1.22 -7.56
C VAL A 98 3.33 2.26 -7.77
N SER A 99 3.06 3.49 -7.32
CA SER A 99 3.93 4.64 -7.42
C SER A 99 4.49 5.03 -6.06
N TYR A 100 5.81 5.19 -5.97
CA TYR A 100 6.50 5.52 -4.73
C TYR A 100 6.94 6.98 -4.69
N SER A 101 6.84 7.56 -3.50
CA SER A 101 7.43 8.82 -3.09
C SER A 101 7.88 8.72 -1.65
N LYS A 102 8.75 9.62 -1.19
CA LYS A 102 9.24 9.60 0.20
C LYS A 102 8.06 9.68 1.19
N GLY A 103 7.84 8.61 1.95
CA GLY A 103 6.77 8.48 2.93
C GLY A 103 5.37 8.28 2.35
N THR A 104 5.23 8.04 1.05
CA THR A 104 3.93 7.90 0.38
C THR A 104 3.97 6.85 -0.72
N ILE A 105 2.93 6.03 -0.79
CA ILE A 105 2.68 5.08 -1.89
C ILE A 105 1.30 5.38 -2.45
N VAL A 106 1.19 5.50 -3.76
CA VAL A 106 -0.08 5.63 -4.48
C VAL A 106 -0.28 4.37 -5.32
N ILE A 107 -1.45 3.77 -5.20
CA ILE A 107 -1.84 2.56 -5.92
C ILE A 107 -3.12 2.89 -6.69
N ALA A 108 -3.08 2.74 -8.01
CA ALA A 108 -4.21 3.02 -8.91
C ALA A 108 -4.41 1.86 -9.88
N ASP A 109 -5.62 1.75 -10.45
CA ASP A 109 -5.86 0.85 -11.59
C ASP A 109 -4.83 1.16 -12.69
N LYS A 110 -4.28 0.09 -13.28
CA LYS A 110 -3.40 0.25 -14.44
C LYS A 110 -4.22 0.79 -15.62
N ALA A 111 -3.77 1.91 -16.20
CA ALA A 111 -4.33 2.45 -17.43
C ALA A 111 -4.19 1.48 -18.62
#